data_AF-A0A9W9PHQ4-F1
#
_entry.id   AF-A0A9W9PHQ4-F1
#
_cell.length_a   1.000
_cell.length_b   1.000
_cell.length_c   1.000
_cell.angle_alpha   90.00
_cell.angle_beta   90.00
_cell.angle_gamma   90.00
#
_symmetry.space_group_name_H-M   'P 1'
#
loop_
_entity.id
_entity.type
_entity.pdbx_description
1 polymer ?
#
loop_
_entity_poly.entity_id
_entity_poly.type
_entity_poly.pdbx_seq_one_letter_code
_entity_poly.pdbx_strand_id
1 'polypeptide(L)'
;MHVMFFQKLLLLSCIGLQPSYTQLTPQERCATGVHAILIRGQGPGDHLNVLVTMQNLVLELIPGSSSVALPFNHGDDDHRVAAAEGALMMQQYIRDYVASCPKSKIFLLGYSLGGIVVMDGLYRLGLTEKFALPVIAAATYGEETFIPGMKWNAGTCTDGVGLYPRIHPEWCSPYANSLRSYCDEGDSACCGKYPPGDNGAHHFYIFRYNLDLVHFVQRRINETGAL
;
A
#
# COMPACT_ATOMS: atom_id res chain seq x y z
N MET A 1 2.13 12.90 67.97
CA MET A 1 3.07 12.97 66.83
C MET A 1 3.28 11.56 66.30
N HIS A 2 2.54 11.16 65.26
CA HIS A 2 2.73 9.87 64.58
C HIS A 2 3.12 10.15 63.13
N VAL A 3 4.33 9.71 62.78
CA VAL A 3 4.93 9.84 61.46
C VAL A 3 4.50 8.61 60.66
N MET A 4 3.66 8.78 59.63
CA MET A 4 3.34 7.71 58.68
C MET A 4 4.42 7.66 57.59
N PHE A 5 5.19 6.57 57.58
CA PHE A 5 6.08 6.19 56.47
C PHE A 5 5.23 5.64 55.31
N PHE A 6 5.19 6.36 54.18
CA PHE A 6 4.64 5.82 52.93
C PHE A 6 5.73 5.04 52.19
N GLN A 7 5.58 3.73 52.17
CA GLN A 7 6.42 2.80 51.42
C GLN A 7 6.03 2.89 49.93
N LYS A 8 6.93 3.41 49.09
CA LYS A 8 6.74 3.47 47.63
C LYS A 8 6.82 2.06 47.05
N LEU A 9 5.70 1.54 46.58
CA LEU A 9 5.63 0.33 45.77
C LEU A 9 6.12 0.68 44.35
N LEU A 10 7.30 0.19 43.95
CA LEU A 10 7.75 0.27 42.56
C LEU A 10 6.97 -0.75 41.73
N LEU A 11 6.06 -0.26 40.89
CA LEU A 11 5.46 -1.04 39.80
C LEU A 11 6.52 -1.21 38.71
N LEU A 12 7.06 -2.43 38.57
CA LEU A 12 7.83 -2.81 37.38
C LEU A 12 6.86 -2.84 36.19
N SER A 13 6.97 -1.83 35.32
CA SER A 13 6.35 -1.84 34.00
C SER A 13 7.00 -2.95 33.16
N CYS A 14 6.26 -4.00 32.86
CA CYS A 14 6.57 -4.86 31.73
C CYS A 14 6.41 -4.03 30.46
N ILE A 15 7.52 -3.49 29.95
CA ILE A 15 7.59 -2.95 28.60
C ILE A 15 7.43 -4.16 27.66
N GLY A 16 6.22 -4.36 27.16
CA GLY A 16 5.99 -5.32 26.08
C GLY A 16 6.88 -4.94 24.90
N LEU A 17 7.68 -5.89 24.42
CA LEU A 17 8.39 -5.77 23.15
C LEU A 17 7.33 -5.54 22.06
N GLN A 18 7.17 -4.29 21.65
CA GLN A 18 6.45 -4.02 20.41
C GLN A 18 7.24 -4.69 19.28
N PRO A 19 6.57 -5.39 18.34
CA PRO A 19 7.25 -5.92 17.16
C PRO A 19 7.98 -4.76 16.49
N SER A 20 9.27 -4.91 16.21
CA SER A 20 10.00 -3.89 15.46
C SER A 20 9.35 -3.75 14.08
N TYR A 21 8.66 -2.64 13.85
CA TYR A 21 8.02 -2.28 12.58
C TYR A 21 9.06 -1.90 11.49
N THR A 22 10.26 -2.46 11.54
CA THR A 22 11.33 -2.16 10.59
C THR A 22 11.35 -3.20 9.47
N GLN A 23 11.72 -2.78 8.27
CA GLN A 23 11.99 -3.68 7.14
C GLN A 23 13.47 -3.87 6.86
N LEU A 24 14.32 -3.68 7.89
CA LEU A 24 15.72 -4.06 7.79
C LEU A 24 15.83 -5.56 7.51
N THR A 25 16.47 -5.90 6.40
CA THR A 25 16.49 -7.25 5.84
C THR A 25 17.94 -7.70 5.67
N PRO A 26 18.35 -8.90 6.15
CA PRO A 26 19.69 -9.40 5.85
C PRO A 26 19.91 -9.50 4.34
N GLN A 27 21.11 -9.19 3.87
CA GLN A 27 21.38 -9.07 2.43
C GLN A 27 21.08 -10.36 1.65
N GLU A 28 21.25 -11.52 2.29
CA GLU A 28 20.98 -12.84 1.72
C GLU A 28 19.47 -13.08 1.48
N ARG A 29 18.61 -12.27 2.09
CA ARG A 29 17.15 -12.30 1.95
C ARG A 29 16.61 -11.19 1.04
N CYS A 30 17.48 -10.38 0.42
CA CYS A 30 17.04 -9.38 -0.55
C CYS A 30 16.41 -10.05 -1.78
N ALA A 31 15.23 -9.57 -2.16
CA ALA A 31 14.56 -10.00 -3.38
C ALA A 31 15.40 -9.69 -4.63
N THR A 32 15.50 -10.68 -5.52
CA THR A 32 16.11 -10.54 -6.85
C THR A 32 15.06 -10.31 -7.94
N GLY A 33 13.79 -10.65 -7.66
CA GLY A 33 12.62 -10.24 -8.43
C GLY A 33 12.10 -8.89 -7.93
N VAL A 34 11.00 -8.90 -7.18
CA VAL A 34 10.48 -7.72 -6.46
C VAL A 34 10.27 -7.99 -4.99
N HIS A 35 10.39 -6.95 -4.17
CA HIS A 35 9.84 -6.93 -2.82
C HIS A 35 8.47 -6.27 -2.86
N ALA A 36 7.42 -7.09 -2.70
CA ALA A 36 6.05 -6.62 -2.70
C ALA A 36 5.64 -6.14 -1.30
N ILE A 37 5.20 -4.89 -1.19
CA ILE A 37 4.56 -4.36 0.01
C ILE A 37 3.06 -4.28 -0.29
N LEU A 38 2.29 -5.07 0.44
CA LEU A 38 0.84 -5.23 0.25
C LEU A 38 0.10 -4.52 1.38
N ILE A 39 -0.85 -3.65 1.02
CA ILE A 39 -1.57 -2.77 1.94
C ILE A 39 -3.07 -3.01 1.77
N ARG A 40 -3.66 -3.72 2.74
CA ARG A 40 -5.08 -4.09 2.69
C ARG A 40 -6.03 -2.91 2.98
N GLY A 41 -7.32 -3.13 2.72
CA GLY A 41 -8.39 -2.19 3.07
C GLY A 41 -8.80 -2.23 4.54
N GLN A 42 -9.77 -1.39 4.91
CA GLN A 42 -10.30 -1.30 6.26
C GLN A 42 -10.91 -2.64 6.74
N GLY A 43 -10.89 -2.87 8.05
CA GLY A 43 -11.68 -3.91 8.71
C GLY A 43 -10.85 -4.85 9.60
N PRO A 44 -11.48 -5.87 10.20
CA PRO A 44 -10.79 -6.83 11.06
C PRO A 44 -9.94 -7.81 10.24
N GLY A 45 -9.15 -8.63 10.94
CA GLY A 45 -8.33 -9.69 10.35
C GLY A 45 -6.84 -9.35 10.31
N ASP A 46 -6.08 -10.21 9.66
CA ASP A 46 -4.63 -10.03 9.49
C ASP A 46 -4.30 -8.91 8.48
N HIS A 47 -3.02 -8.56 8.37
CA HIS A 47 -2.54 -7.46 7.55
C HIS A 47 -2.54 -7.74 6.03
N LEU A 48 -2.67 -9.00 5.59
CA LEU A 48 -2.77 -9.38 4.17
C LEU A 48 -4.23 -9.43 3.71
N ASN A 49 -5.08 -10.11 4.48
CA ASN A 49 -6.49 -10.38 4.17
C ASN A 49 -6.61 -10.91 2.71
N VAL A 50 -7.54 -10.39 1.91
CA VAL A 50 -7.78 -10.78 0.51
C VAL A 50 -6.53 -10.67 -0.39
N LEU A 51 -5.53 -9.88 0.00
CA LEU A 51 -4.28 -9.70 -0.77
C LEU A 51 -3.34 -10.91 -0.69
N VAL A 52 -3.64 -11.92 0.14
CA VAL A 52 -2.93 -13.21 0.11
C VAL A 52 -2.93 -13.84 -1.30
N THR A 53 -3.98 -13.58 -2.09
CA THR A 53 -4.07 -14.05 -3.47
C THR A 53 -3.02 -13.40 -4.38
N MET A 54 -2.79 -12.09 -4.24
CA MET A 54 -1.71 -11.39 -4.96
C MET A 54 -0.34 -11.80 -4.46
N GLN A 55 -0.17 -11.97 -3.14
CA GLN A 55 1.08 -12.49 -2.57
C GLN A 55 1.48 -13.81 -3.24
N ASN A 56 0.56 -14.77 -3.29
CA ASN A 56 0.83 -16.07 -3.90
C ASN A 56 1.23 -15.93 -5.37
N LEU A 57 0.50 -15.12 -6.15
CA LEU A 57 0.82 -14.91 -7.56
C LEU A 57 2.18 -14.22 -7.78
N VAL A 58 2.55 -13.24 -6.96
CA VAL A 58 3.87 -12.60 -7.05
C VAL A 58 4.98 -13.61 -6.76
N LEU A 59 4.84 -14.39 -5.68
CA LEU A 59 5.84 -15.37 -5.28
C LEU A 59 5.96 -16.52 -6.29
N GLU A 60 4.85 -16.90 -6.93
CA GLU A 60 4.80 -17.97 -7.93
C GLU A 60 5.31 -17.52 -9.30
N LEU A 61 4.86 -16.36 -9.78
CA LEU A 61 5.05 -15.93 -11.17
C LEU A 61 6.20 -14.93 -11.37
N ILE A 62 6.80 -14.43 -10.29
CA ILE A 62 7.96 -13.54 -10.34
C ILE A 62 9.08 -14.15 -9.49
N PRO A 63 9.91 -15.05 -10.06
CA PRO A 63 10.98 -15.73 -9.33
C PRO A 63 11.91 -14.78 -8.58
N GLY A 64 12.32 -15.17 -7.38
CA GLY A 64 13.21 -14.36 -6.53
C GLY A 64 12.52 -13.20 -5.83
N SER A 65 11.18 -13.11 -5.89
CA SER A 65 10.42 -12.10 -5.17
C SER A 65 10.26 -12.45 -3.69
N SER A 66 10.05 -11.43 -2.87
CA SER A 66 9.57 -11.54 -1.50
C SER A 66 8.34 -10.65 -1.32
N SER A 67 7.61 -10.83 -0.21
CA SER A 67 6.48 -9.96 0.08
C SER A 67 6.28 -9.77 1.57
N VAL A 68 5.69 -8.64 1.93
CA VAL A 68 5.25 -8.30 3.28
C VAL A 68 3.90 -7.57 3.22
N ALA A 69 3.09 -7.76 4.25
CA ALA A 69 1.96 -6.87 4.49
C ALA A 69 2.39 -5.69 5.34
N LEU A 70 1.81 -4.52 5.07
CA LEU A 70 2.01 -3.33 5.89
C LEU A 70 1.08 -3.37 7.12
N PRO A 71 1.62 -3.41 8.35
CA PRO A 71 0.81 -3.49 9.57
C PRO A 71 0.34 -2.11 10.04
N PHE A 72 -0.25 -1.31 9.14
CA PHE A 72 -0.86 -0.03 9.50
C PHE A 72 -2.18 -0.25 10.25
N ASN A 73 -2.70 0.79 10.91
CA ASN A 73 -3.97 0.74 11.64
C ASN A 73 -5.19 0.68 10.71
N HIS A 74 -5.33 -0.40 9.95
CA HIS A 74 -6.45 -0.66 9.04
C HIS A 74 -7.79 -0.90 9.78
N GLY A 75 -7.80 -0.87 11.11
CA GLY A 75 -9.01 -0.98 11.92
C GLY A 75 -9.55 0.36 12.41
N ASP A 76 -8.87 1.47 12.11
CA ASP A 76 -9.35 2.80 12.49
C ASP A 76 -10.60 3.20 11.68
N ASP A 77 -11.53 3.88 12.34
CA ASP A 77 -12.71 4.43 11.69
C ASP A 77 -12.38 5.75 10.96
N ASP A 78 -11.34 6.47 11.40
CA ASP A 78 -10.86 7.64 10.68
C ASP A 78 -9.90 7.22 9.55
N HIS A 79 -10.49 7.03 8.37
CA HIS A 79 -9.76 6.69 7.14
C HIS A 79 -8.60 7.66 6.84
N ARG A 80 -8.76 8.95 7.16
CA ARG A 80 -7.74 9.95 6.86
C ARG A 80 -6.53 9.78 7.78
N VAL A 81 -6.78 9.53 9.06
CA VAL A 81 -5.72 9.26 10.04
C VAL A 81 -5.02 7.94 9.70
N ALA A 82 -5.77 6.86 9.52
CA ALA A 82 -5.22 5.56 9.16
C ALA A 82 -4.40 5.61 7.86
N ALA A 83 -4.90 6.29 6.83
CA ALA A 83 -4.19 6.43 5.57
C ALA A 83 -2.92 7.26 5.72
N ALA A 84 -2.96 8.37 6.46
CA ALA A 84 -1.79 9.23 6.68
C ALA A 84 -0.68 8.50 7.46
N GLU A 85 -1.04 7.80 8.53
CA GLU A 85 -0.08 7.01 9.32
C GLU A 85 0.45 5.82 8.51
N GLY A 86 -0.43 5.11 7.80
CA GLY A 86 -0.05 4.03 6.89
C GLY A 86 0.91 4.51 5.79
N ALA A 87 0.69 5.69 5.22
CA ALA A 87 1.57 6.28 4.21
C ALA A 87 2.98 6.52 4.79
N LEU A 88 3.08 7.08 6.00
CA LEU A 88 4.36 7.28 6.68
C LEU A 88 5.06 5.95 6.98
N MET A 89 4.31 4.95 7.42
CA MET A 89 4.83 3.60 7.68
C MET A 89 5.32 2.92 6.40
N MET A 90 4.55 2.99 5.31
CA MET A 90 4.94 2.44 4.01
C MET A 90 6.25 3.08 3.52
N GLN A 91 6.40 4.40 3.67
CA GLN A 91 7.64 5.07 3.32
C GLN A 91 8.82 4.63 4.20
N GLN A 92 8.58 4.36 5.49
CA GLN A 92 9.61 3.80 6.37
C GLN A 92 10.00 2.38 5.94
N TYR A 93 9.04 1.54 5.58
CA TYR A 93 9.27 0.19 5.06
C TYR A 93 10.15 0.25 3.80
N ILE A 94 9.83 1.14 2.86
CA ILE A 94 10.64 1.36 1.66
C ILE A 94 12.07 1.81 2.05
N ARG A 95 12.21 2.78 2.96
CA ARG A 95 13.53 3.27 3.43
C ARG A 95 14.38 2.15 4.02
N ASP A 96 13.82 1.39 4.95
CA ASP A 96 14.54 0.34 5.66
C ASP A 96 14.96 -0.79 4.71
N TYR A 97 14.06 -1.17 3.80
CA TYR A 97 14.33 -2.21 2.83
C TYR A 97 15.41 -1.79 1.83
N VAL A 98 15.34 -0.57 1.29
CA VAL A 98 16.35 -0.04 0.35
C VAL A 98 17.71 0.15 1.03
N ALA A 99 17.74 0.56 2.30
CA ALA A 99 18.98 0.68 3.07
C ALA A 99 19.70 -0.69 3.19
N SER A 100 18.93 -1.77 3.27
CA SER A 100 19.45 -3.13 3.36
C SER A 100 19.73 -3.76 1.99
N CYS A 101 18.86 -3.47 1.02
CA CYS A 101 18.76 -4.10 -0.29
C CYS A 101 18.79 -3.04 -1.40
N PRO A 102 19.91 -2.32 -1.61
CA PRO A 102 19.95 -1.14 -2.47
C PRO A 102 19.69 -1.42 -3.97
N LYS A 103 19.80 -2.67 -4.41
CA LYS A 103 19.53 -3.10 -5.79
C LYS A 103 18.13 -3.67 -6.00
N SER A 104 17.33 -3.73 -4.94
CA SER A 104 16.02 -4.36 -5.01
C SER A 104 15.01 -3.49 -5.74
N LYS A 105 14.04 -4.16 -6.35
CA LYS A 105 12.86 -3.55 -6.97
C LYS A 105 11.69 -3.71 -6.01
N ILE A 106 10.86 -2.69 -5.90
CA ILE A 106 9.70 -2.65 -5.02
C ILE A 106 8.43 -2.60 -5.86
N PHE A 107 7.47 -3.42 -5.45
CA PHE A 107 6.10 -3.42 -5.94
C PHE A 107 5.17 -3.02 -4.79
N LEU A 108 4.27 -2.07 -5.02
CA LEU A 108 3.24 -1.66 -4.05
C LEU A 108 1.85 -2.05 -4.55
N LEU A 109 1.02 -2.62 -3.68
CA LEU A 109 -0.41 -2.79 -3.96
C LEU A 109 -1.25 -2.34 -2.75
N GLY A 110 -2.13 -1.38 -2.98
CA GLY A 110 -3.12 -0.93 -2.01
C GLY A 110 -4.54 -1.37 -2.40
N TYR A 111 -5.35 -1.81 -1.44
CA TYR A 111 -6.76 -2.13 -1.66
C TYR A 111 -7.66 -1.23 -0.80
N SER A 112 -8.69 -0.62 -1.38
CA SER A 112 -9.64 0.25 -0.67
C SER A 112 -8.90 1.34 0.12
N LEU A 113 -9.08 1.44 1.45
CA LEU A 113 -8.28 2.30 2.34
C LEU A 113 -6.75 2.18 2.13
N GLY A 114 -6.23 0.97 1.89
CA GLY A 114 -4.82 0.75 1.57
C GLY A 114 -4.40 1.35 0.22
N GLY A 115 -5.34 1.57 -0.69
CA GLY A 115 -5.13 2.35 -1.90
C GLY A 115 -4.82 3.81 -1.60
N ILE A 116 -5.50 4.41 -0.62
CA ILE A 116 -5.21 5.77 -0.15
C ILE A 116 -3.79 5.85 0.43
N VAL A 117 -3.39 4.86 1.24
CA VAL A 117 -2.03 4.74 1.80
C VAL A 117 -0.97 4.77 0.69
N VAL A 118 -1.17 3.99 -0.39
CA VAL A 118 -0.24 3.98 -1.53
C VAL A 118 -0.18 5.34 -2.20
N MET A 119 -1.34 5.92 -2.53
CA MET A 119 -1.40 7.19 -3.25
C MET A 119 -0.83 8.35 -2.44
N ASP A 120 -1.12 8.42 -1.14
CA ASP A 120 -0.59 9.46 -0.24
C ASP A 120 0.90 9.26 0.04
N GLY A 121 1.36 8.03 0.14
CA GLY A 121 2.77 7.71 0.28
C GLY A 121 3.58 8.09 -0.95
N LEU A 122 3.10 7.76 -2.15
CA LEU A 122 3.71 8.18 -3.42
C LEU A 122 3.71 9.69 -3.58
N TYR A 123 2.58 10.34 -3.28
CA TYR A 123 2.48 11.79 -3.27
C TYR A 123 3.58 12.43 -2.41
N ARG A 124 3.76 11.95 -1.18
CA ARG A 124 4.76 12.46 -0.24
C ARG A 124 6.19 12.06 -0.61
N LEU A 125 6.41 10.95 -1.31
CA LEU A 125 7.72 10.53 -1.82
C LEU A 125 8.20 11.45 -2.93
N GLY A 126 7.29 11.91 -3.81
CA GLY A 126 7.56 12.83 -4.91
C GLY A 126 8.02 14.23 -4.51
N LEU A 127 7.95 14.58 -3.21
CA LEU A 127 8.42 15.86 -2.66
C LEU A 127 9.85 15.80 -2.10
N THR A 128 10.48 14.62 -2.10
CA THR A 128 11.88 14.48 -1.68
C THR A 128 12.64 13.71 -2.75
N GLU A 129 13.55 14.38 -3.46
CA GLU A 129 14.41 13.84 -4.53
C GLU A 129 15.23 12.59 -4.16
N LYS A 130 15.20 12.17 -2.89
CA LYS A 130 15.97 11.07 -2.32
C LYS A 130 15.42 9.66 -2.62
N PHE A 131 14.26 9.55 -3.27
CA PHE A 131 13.59 8.27 -3.56
C PHE A 131 13.56 7.89 -5.04
N ALA A 132 14.54 8.35 -5.80
CA ALA A 132 14.75 7.89 -7.16
C ALA A 132 14.87 6.35 -7.21
N LEU A 133 13.78 5.72 -7.68
CA LEU A 133 13.72 4.49 -8.49
C LEU A 133 13.68 3.06 -7.89
N PRO A 134 13.54 2.75 -6.58
CA PRO A 134 13.29 1.36 -6.20
C PRO A 134 11.84 0.94 -6.46
N VAL A 135 10.86 1.86 -6.40
CA VAL A 135 9.46 1.55 -6.71
C VAL A 135 9.25 1.52 -8.22
N ILE A 136 9.26 0.33 -8.79
CA ILE A 136 9.12 0.12 -10.24
C ILE A 136 7.66 0.00 -10.69
N ALA A 137 6.79 -0.40 -9.76
CA ALA A 137 5.37 -0.62 -9.98
C ALA A 137 4.60 -0.33 -8.69
N ALA A 138 3.51 0.41 -8.82
CA ALA A 138 2.52 0.63 -7.78
C ALA A 138 1.14 0.44 -8.38
N ALA A 139 0.22 -0.09 -7.59
CA ALA A 139 -1.16 -0.21 -8.01
C ALA A 139 -2.13 -0.06 -6.85
N THR A 140 -3.36 0.28 -7.19
CA THR A 140 -4.47 0.35 -6.25
C THR A 140 -5.72 -0.31 -6.80
N TYR A 141 -6.49 -0.94 -5.92
CA TYR A 141 -7.79 -1.53 -6.21
C TYR A 141 -8.87 -0.78 -5.43
N GLY A 142 -9.82 -0.16 -6.12
CA GLY A 142 -10.97 0.48 -5.46
C GLY A 142 -10.59 1.60 -4.50
N GLU A 143 -9.56 2.39 -4.82
CA GLU A 143 -9.07 3.44 -3.92
C GLU A 143 -10.04 4.62 -3.83
N GLU A 144 -10.35 5.04 -2.61
CA GLU A 144 -11.44 5.98 -2.32
C GLU A 144 -11.16 7.43 -2.78
N THR A 145 -9.92 7.73 -3.19
CA THR A 145 -9.51 9.06 -3.69
C THR A 145 -9.49 9.15 -5.22
N PHE A 146 -10.02 8.14 -5.91
CA PHE A 146 -10.01 8.02 -7.36
C PHE A 146 -10.59 9.26 -8.06
N ILE A 147 -9.88 9.70 -9.11
CA ILE A 147 -10.30 10.76 -10.03
C ILE A 147 -10.24 10.21 -11.45
N PRO A 148 -11.31 10.27 -12.25
CA PRO A 148 -11.31 9.78 -13.62
C PRO A 148 -10.40 10.62 -14.54
N GLY A 149 -10.00 10.05 -15.68
CA GLY A 149 -9.20 10.74 -16.70
C GLY A 149 -7.69 10.81 -16.44
N MET A 150 -7.18 10.22 -15.36
CA MET A 150 -5.74 10.15 -15.11
C MET A 150 -5.07 9.06 -15.96
N LYS A 151 -3.82 9.29 -16.39
CA LYS A 151 -3.09 8.38 -17.29
C LYS A 151 -2.83 6.98 -16.70
N TRP A 152 -2.80 6.88 -15.38
CA TRP A 152 -2.60 5.62 -14.65
C TRP A 152 -3.91 4.89 -14.35
N ASN A 153 -5.08 5.47 -14.65
CA ASN A 153 -6.35 4.81 -14.38
C ASN A 153 -6.52 3.57 -15.26
N ALA A 154 -7.15 2.57 -14.69
CA ALA A 154 -7.54 1.33 -15.34
C ALA A 154 -8.93 0.91 -14.83
N GLY A 155 -9.61 0.07 -15.60
CA GLY A 155 -10.97 -0.37 -15.29
C GLY A 155 -12.04 0.40 -16.05
N THR A 156 -13.30 0.22 -15.63
CA THR A 156 -14.47 0.74 -16.36
C THR A 156 -14.99 2.07 -15.84
N CYS A 157 -14.53 2.57 -14.68
CA CYS A 157 -14.99 3.86 -14.16
C CYS A 157 -14.39 5.03 -14.95
N THR A 158 -15.20 5.71 -15.76
CA THR A 158 -14.74 6.83 -16.63
C THR A 158 -15.19 8.23 -16.21
N ASP A 159 -16.18 8.30 -15.34
CA ASP A 159 -16.98 9.50 -15.04
C ASP A 159 -17.51 9.53 -13.61
N GLY A 160 -17.26 8.47 -12.82
CA GLY A 160 -17.46 8.45 -11.37
C GLY A 160 -16.21 8.92 -10.62
N VAL A 161 -16.40 9.40 -9.40
CA VAL A 161 -15.32 9.84 -8.50
C VAL A 161 -15.34 9.03 -7.21
N GLY A 162 -14.21 8.92 -6.51
CA GLY A 162 -14.17 8.26 -5.22
C GLY A 162 -14.94 8.99 -4.12
N LEU A 163 -15.11 8.34 -2.97
CA LEU A 163 -15.75 8.94 -1.79
C LEU A 163 -14.98 10.15 -1.23
N TYR A 164 -13.66 10.14 -1.39
CA TYR A 164 -12.75 11.17 -0.92
C TYR A 164 -11.84 11.67 -2.06
N PRO A 165 -12.41 12.24 -3.16
CA PRO A 165 -11.66 12.51 -4.38
C PRO A 165 -10.40 13.33 -4.12
N ARG A 166 -9.27 12.91 -4.71
CA ARG A 166 -8.00 13.58 -4.54
C ARG A 166 -8.06 15.01 -5.09
N ILE A 167 -7.63 15.99 -4.28
CA ILE A 167 -7.62 17.41 -4.68
C ILE A 167 -6.53 17.69 -5.72
N HIS A 168 -5.38 17.03 -5.59
CA HIS A 168 -4.20 17.23 -6.44
C HIS A 168 -3.71 15.91 -7.06
N PRO A 169 -4.49 15.29 -7.96
CA PRO A 169 -4.10 14.03 -8.60
C PRO A 169 -2.84 14.17 -9.45
N GLU A 170 -2.58 15.36 -10.02
CA GLU A 170 -1.43 15.66 -10.86
C GLU A 170 -0.08 15.43 -10.16
N TRP A 171 -0.04 15.46 -8.82
CA TRP A 171 1.18 15.20 -8.07
C TRP A 171 1.67 13.76 -8.17
N CYS A 172 0.82 12.81 -8.60
CA CYS A 172 1.22 11.45 -8.91
C CYS A 172 1.75 11.29 -10.36
N SER A 173 1.74 12.34 -11.18
CA SER A 173 2.19 12.29 -12.59
C SER A 173 3.61 11.76 -12.80
N PRO A 174 4.60 12.02 -11.92
CA PRO A 174 5.92 11.40 -12.02
C PRO A 174 5.89 9.87 -12.01
N TYR A 175 4.86 9.26 -11.41
CA TYR A 175 4.67 7.82 -11.33
C TYR A 175 3.74 7.27 -12.41
N ALA A 176 3.23 8.08 -13.35
CA ALA A 176 2.18 7.67 -14.29
C ALA A 176 2.49 6.40 -15.09
N ASN A 177 3.76 6.16 -15.44
CA ASN A 177 4.18 4.94 -16.16
C ASN A 177 4.35 3.72 -15.25
N SER A 178 4.51 3.94 -13.95
CA SER A 178 4.70 2.91 -12.92
C SER A 178 3.46 2.71 -12.05
N LEU A 179 2.39 3.47 -12.25
CA LEU A 179 1.18 3.45 -11.43
C LEU A 179 -0.01 2.88 -12.22
N ARG A 180 -0.83 2.05 -11.55
CA ARG A 180 -2.13 1.61 -12.03
C ARG A 180 -3.20 1.75 -10.96
N SER A 181 -4.19 2.63 -11.16
CA SER A 181 -5.34 2.75 -10.26
C SER A 181 -6.55 2.08 -10.90
N TYR A 182 -6.91 0.89 -10.42
CA TYR A 182 -8.06 0.13 -10.94
C TYR A 182 -9.33 0.56 -10.20
N CYS A 183 -10.30 1.04 -10.96
CA CYS A 183 -11.62 1.40 -10.47
C CYS A 183 -12.67 1.04 -11.52
N ASP A 184 -13.70 0.32 -11.10
CA ASP A 184 -14.78 -0.13 -11.96
C ASP A 184 -16.11 0.53 -11.61
N GLU A 185 -16.98 0.66 -12.62
CA GLU A 185 -18.38 0.97 -12.38
C GLU A 185 -19.02 -0.09 -11.46
N GLY A 186 -19.88 0.38 -10.57
CA GLY A 186 -20.48 -0.48 -9.54
C GLY A 186 -19.65 -0.59 -8.26
N ASP A 187 -18.50 0.07 -8.17
CA ASP A 187 -17.77 0.31 -6.92
C ASP A 187 -18.15 1.69 -6.37
N SER A 188 -18.87 1.72 -5.25
CA SER A 188 -19.30 2.96 -4.60
C SER A 188 -18.18 3.69 -3.86
N ALA A 189 -17.06 3.02 -3.55
CA ALA A 189 -15.92 3.59 -2.87
C ALA A 189 -15.05 4.45 -3.81
N CYS A 190 -14.77 3.95 -5.02
CA CYS A 190 -13.93 4.64 -6.00
C CYS A 190 -14.72 5.24 -7.19
N CYS A 191 -15.93 4.75 -7.47
CA CYS A 191 -16.75 5.15 -8.60
C CYS A 191 -18.17 5.54 -8.17
N GLY A 192 -18.27 6.55 -7.30
CA GLY A 192 -19.54 7.12 -6.87
C GLY A 192 -20.35 7.65 -8.07
N LYS A 193 -21.39 6.90 -8.45
CA LYS A 193 -22.39 7.27 -9.46
C LYS A 193 -23.80 7.19 -8.87
N TYR A 194 -24.72 7.98 -9.43
CA TYR A 194 -26.14 7.92 -9.09
C TYR A 194 -26.97 7.28 -10.22
N PRO A 195 -27.88 6.34 -9.91
CA PRO A 195 -28.09 5.72 -8.58
C PRO A 195 -26.92 4.81 -8.17
N PRO A 196 -26.65 4.65 -6.86
CA PRO A 196 -25.57 3.78 -6.41
C PRO A 196 -25.87 2.31 -6.73
N GLY A 197 -24.82 1.57 -7.11
CA GLY A 197 -24.88 0.11 -7.28
C GLY A 197 -24.80 -0.65 -5.94
N ASP A 198 -24.72 -1.97 -6.00
CA ASP A 198 -24.61 -2.87 -4.84
C ASP A 198 -23.18 -2.95 -4.24
N ASN A 199 -22.26 -2.13 -4.75
CA ASN A 199 -20.83 -2.16 -4.40
C ASN A 199 -20.12 -3.48 -4.75
N GLY A 200 -20.70 -4.33 -5.59
CA GLY A 200 -20.13 -5.62 -5.93
C GLY A 200 -18.73 -5.51 -6.51
N ALA A 201 -18.52 -4.56 -7.44
CA ALA A 201 -17.23 -4.39 -8.13
C ALA A 201 -16.06 -4.14 -7.15
N HIS A 202 -16.33 -3.50 -6.01
CA HIS A 202 -15.31 -3.25 -4.98
C HIS A 202 -14.62 -4.54 -4.52
N HIS A 203 -15.36 -5.65 -4.46
CA HIS A 203 -14.87 -6.93 -3.94
C HIS A 203 -14.29 -7.86 -5.02
N PHE A 204 -14.38 -7.51 -6.31
CA PHE A 204 -13.97 -8.38 -7.41
C PHE A 204 -12.62 -8.05 -8.06
N TYR A 205 -11.95 -6.97 -7.65
CA TYR A 205 -10.67 -6.57 -8.25
C TYR A 205 -9.60 -7.67 -8.24
N ILE A 206 -9.51 -8.45 -7.16
CA ILE A 206 -8.54 -9.54 -7.05
C ILE A 206 -8.77 -10.63 -8.11
N PHE A 207 -10.03 -10.91 -8.45
CA PHE A 207 -10.36 -11.90 -9.46
C PHE A 207 -10.18 -11.34 -10.87
N ARG A 208 -10.45 -10.05 -11.05
CA ARG A 208 -10.44 -9.40 -12.35
C ARG A 208 -9.05 -8.97 -12.82
N TYR A 209 -8.23 -8.44 -11.92
CA TYR A 209 -7.02 -7.70 -12.28
C TYR A 209 -5.71 -8.28 -11.76
N ASN A 210 -5.72 -9.30 -10.88
CA ASN A 210 -4.47 -9.81 -10.32
C ASN A 210 -3.45 -10.26 -11.37
N LEU A 211 -3.89 -11.02 -12.39
CA LEU A 211 -2.99 -11.47 -13.45
C LEU A 211 -2.51 -10.32 -14.34
N ASP A 212 -3.39 -9.36 -14.67
CA ASP A 212 -3.00 -8.16 -15.41
C ASP A 212 -1.95 -7.34 -14.64
N LEU A 213 -2.15 -7.18 -13.33
CA LEU A 213 -1.23 -6.47 -12.47
C LEU A 213 0.12 -7.21 -12.34
N VAL A 214 0.14 -8.53 -12.22
CA VAL A 214 1.40 -9.29 -12.24
C VAL A 214 2.13 -9.10 -13.57
N HIS A 215 1.43 -9.13 -14.70
CA HIS A 215 2.04 -8.85 -16.00
C HIS A 215 2.54 -7.41 -16.11
N PHE A 216 1.83 -6.45 -15.52
CA PHE A 216 2.30 -5.07 -15.42
C PHE A 216 3.61 -5.00 -14.64
N VAL A 217 3.71 -5.64 -13.47
CA VAL A 217 4.94 -5.68 -12.68
C VAL A 217 6.09 -6.32 -13.47
N GLN A 218 5.86 -7.44 -14.14
CA GLN A 218 6.87 -8.09 -14.99
C GLN A 218 7.36 -7.18 -16.13
N ARG A 219 6.46 -6.45 -16.81
CA ARG A 219 6.85 -5.45 -17.81
C ARG A 219 7.74 -4.36 -17.21
N ARG A 220 7.37 -3.84 -16.03
CA ARG A 220 8.17 -2.83 -15.31
C ARG A 220 9.56 -3.36 -14.94
N ILE A 221 9.66 -4.62 -14.45
CA ILE A 221 10.95 -5.27 -14.15
C ILE A 221 11.88 -5.26 -15.37
N ASN A 222 11.34 -5.53 -16.56
CA ASN A 222 12.10 -5.58 -17.83
C ASN A 222 12.50 -4.18 -18.29
N GLU A 223 11.59 -3.20 -18.20
CA GLU A 223 11.84 -1.82 -18.64
C GLU A 223 12.85 -1.08 -17.75
N THR A 224 12.91 -1.40 -16.45
CA THR A 224 13.85 -0.77 -15.52
C THR A 224 15.21 -1.44 -15.47
N GLY A 225 15.43 -2.55 -16.21
CA GLY A 225 16.70 -3.27 -16.26
C GLY A 225 17.18 -3.80 -14.90
N ALA A 226 18.45 -4.18 -14.80
CA ALA A 226 19.12 -4.37 -13.51
C ALA A 226 19.55 -2.99 -13.01
N LEU A 227 18.93 -2.52 -11.92
CA LEU A 227 19.39 -1.34 -11.17
C LEU A 227 20.78 -1.61 -10.55
#